data_AF-A0A4V2IIG6-F1
#
_entry.id   AF-A0A4V2IIG6-F1
#
_cell.length_a   1.000
_cell.length_b   1.000
_cell.length_c   1.000
_cell.angle_alpha   90.00
_cell.angle_beta   90.00
_cell.angle_gamma   90.00
#
_symmetry.space_group_name_H-M   'P 1'
#
loop_
_entity.id
_entity.type
_entity.pdbx_description
1 polymer ?
#
loop_
_entity_poly.entity_id
_entity_poly.type
_entity_poly.pdbx_seq_one_letter_code
_entity_poly.pdbx_strand_id
1 'polypeptide(L)'
;MDQRIDASRNLARYSTLAIEPTLFGETAVLRSWGRIGWRGGERTDVFGTEQEAMVHFLDLARRKRRKGYRPTKAAMPLVMT
;
A
#
# COMPACT_ATOMS: atom_id res chain seq x y z
N MET A 1 -5.16 1.83 4.02
CA MET A 1 -4.28 3.01 4.13
C MET A 1 -3.52 2.94 5.44
N ASP A 2 -2.20 3.04 5.41
CA ASP A 2 -1.39 3.15 6.61
C ASP A 2 -0.82 4.56 6.77
N GLN A 3 -0.64 5.01 8.00
CA GLN A 3 -0.06 6.30 8.32
C GLN A 3 1.16 6.15 9.22
N ARG A 4 2.10 7.08 9.08
CA ARG A 4 3.22 7.27 10.00
C ARG A 4 3.28 8.74 10.37
N ILE A 5 2.97 9.03 11.62
CA ILE A 5 2.87 10.39 12.16
C ILE A 5 3.81 10.51 13.36
N ASP A 6 4.67 11.53 13.34
CA ASP A 6 5.55 11.91 14.45
C ASP A 6 5.77 13.43 14.39
N ALA A 7 5.11 14.14 15.31
CA ALA A 7 5.12 15.60 15.36
C ALA A 7 6.50 16.17 15.71
N SER A 8 7.27 15.49 16.57
CA SER A 8 8.61 15.92 16.98
C SER A 8 9.60 15.97 15.80
N ARG A 9 9.27 15.27 14.71
CA ARG A 9 10.09 15.17 13.49
C ARG A 9 9.43 15.80 12.26
N ASN A 10 8.34 16.55 12.42
CA ASN A 10 7.52 17.07 11.31
C ASN A 10 7.14 15.99 10.27
N LEU A 11 6.83 14.78 10.75
CA LEU A 11 6.55 13.62 9.92
C LEU A 11 5.05 13.35 9.90
N ALA A 12 4.42 13.51 8.75
CA ALA A 12 3.03 13.10 8.51
C ALA A 12 2.94 12.46 7.13
N ARG A 13 3.02 11.13 7.06
CA ARG A 13 3.08 10.39 5.79
C ARG A 13 2.00 9.31 5.71
N TYR A 14 1.57 9.04 4.48
CA TYR A 14 0.68 7.93 4.17
C TYR A 14 1.36 6.91 3.25
N SER A 15 0.84 5.69 3.29
CA SER A 15 1.12 4.63 2.32
C SER A 15 -0.17 3.86 2.05
N THR A 16 -0.47 3.54 0.79
CA THR A 16 -1.51 2.57 0.44
C THR A 16 -0.90 1.40 -0.29
N LEU A 17 -1.52 0.23 -0.12
CA LEU A 17 -1.26 -0.98 -0.87
C LEU A 17 -2.64 -1.57 -1.23
N ALA A 18 -2.81 -2.03 -2.46
CA ALA A 18 -3.98 -2.76 -2.93
C ALA A 18 -3.54 -3.85 -3.91
N ILE A 19 -4.33 -4.91 -4.02
CA ILE A 19 -4.19 -5.94 -5.04
C ILE A 19 -5.41 -5.81 -5.95
N GLU A 20 -5.20 -5.72 -7.25
CA GLU A 20 -6.25 -5.53 -8.25
C GLU A 20 -5.98 -6.44 -9.46
N PRO A 21 -7.02 -6.98 -10.11
CA PRO A 21 -6.86 -7.62 -11.41
C PRO A 21 -6.48 -6.60 -12.49
N THR A 22 -5.70 -7.02 -13.49
CA THR A 22 -5.46 -6.21 -14.70
C THR A 22 -6.49 -6.55 -15.78
N LEU A 23 -6.63 -5.67 -16.78
CA LEU A 23 -7.48 -5.92 -17.96
C LEU A 23 -7.03 -7.12 -18.81
N PHE A 24 -5.82 -7.64 -18.58
CA PHE A 24 -5.21 -8.71 -19.36
C PHE A 24 -5.18 -10.05 -18.60
N GLY A 25 -5.88 -10.14 -17.46
CA GLY A 25 -5.95 -11.37 -16.65
C GLY A 25 -4.77 -11.59 -15.71
N GLU A 26 -3.89 -10.59 -15.55
CA GLU A 26 -2.80 -10.61 -14.58
C GLU A 26 -3.28 -10.05 -13.23
N THR A 27 -2.41 -10.06 -12.22
CA THR A 27 -2.68 -9.42 -10.93
C THR A 27 -1.66 -8.32 -10.67
N ALA A 28 -2.11 -7.15 -10.22
CA ALA A 28 -1.25 -6.01 -9.92
C ALA A 28 -1.30 -5.62 -8.45
N VAL A 29 -0.14 -5.23 -7.90
CA VAL A 29 -0.04 -4.56 -6.61
C VAL A 29 0.10 -3.06 -6.85
N LEU A 30 -0.93 -2.30 -6.48
CA LEU A 30 -0.94 -0.84 -6.54
C LEU A 30 -0.40 -0.29 -5.22
N ARG A 31 0.52 0.67 -5.33
CA ARG A 31 1.13 1.33 -4.17
C ARG A 31 1.14 2.84 -4.36
N SER A 32 0.73 3.57 -3.32
CA SER A 32 0.88 5.03 -3.26
C SER A 32 1.54 5.46 -1.96
N TRP A 33 2.23 6.60 -1.99
CA TRP A 33 2.93 7.14 -0.82
C TRP A 33 3.10 8.65 -0.92
N GLY A 34 3.02 9.35 0.21
CA GLY A 34 3.19 10.80 0.20
C GLY A 34 3.12 11.41 1.58
N ARG A 35 3.19 12.75 1.62
CA ARG A 35 2.87 13.52 2.82
C ARG A 35 1.35 13.65 2.90
N ILE A 36 0.78 13.53 4.10
CA ILE A 36 -0.67 13.67 4.29
C ILE A 36 -1.09 15.09 3.86
N GLY A 37 -2.16 15.19 3.07
CA GLY A 37 -2.65 16.45 2.50
C GLY A 37 -1.96 16.91 1.21
N TRP A 38 -1.02 16.11 0.66
CA TRP A 38 -0.28 16.44 -0.56
C TRP A 38 -0.29 15.29 -1.55
N ARG A 39 -0.18 15.61 -2.85
CA ARG A 39 -0.02 14.60 -3.89
C ARG A 39 1.29 13.84 -3.68
N GLY A 40 1.18 12.52 -3.70
CA GLY A 40 2.31 11.60 -3.53
C GLY A 40 2.75 10.95 -4.84
N GLY A 41 3.65 9.97 -4.70
CA GLY A 41 4.00 9.06 -5.78
C GLY A 41 3.09 7.84 -5.76
N GLU A 42 2.95 7.23 -6.93
CA GLU A 42 2.26 5.97 -7.13
C GLU A 42 3.12 5.02 -7.99
N ARG A 43 2.83 3.73 -7.88
CA ARG A 43 3.42 2.71 -8.73
C ARG A 43 2.54 1.47 -8.75
N THR A 44 2.57 0.78 -9.87
CA THR A 44 1.93 -0.51 -10.09
C THR A 44 3.03 -1.53 -10.38
N ASP A 45 2.99 -2.67 -9.69
CA ASP A 45 3.84 -3.83 -9.98
C ASP A 45 2.91 -4.98 -10.46
N VAL A 46 3.14 -5.54 -11.65
CA VAL A 46 2.28 -6.59 -12.25
C VAL A 46 2.92 -7.97 -12.09
N PHE A 47 2.10 -8.99 -11.86
CA PHE A 47 2.48 -10.37 -11.59
C PHE A 47 1.63 -11.33 -12.41
N GLY A 48 2.21 -12.47 -12.79
CA GLY A 48 1.51 -13.49 -13.59
C GLY A 48 0.46 -14.26 -12.79
N THR A 49 0.58 -14.28 -11.46
CA THR A 49 -0.37 -14.97 -10.58
C THR A 49 -0.76 -14.14 -9.36
N GLU A 50 -1.95 -14.41 -8.83
CA GLU A 50 -2.41 -13.81 -7.56
C GLU A 50 -1.47 -14.14 -6.39
N GLN A 51 -0.93 -15.37 -6.36
CA GLN A 51 -0.03 -15.80 -5.29
C GLN A 51 1.26 -15.00 -5.26
N GLU A 52 1.87 -14.70 -6.42
CA GLU A 52 3.05 -13.83 -6.51
C GLU A 52 2.73 -12.41 -6.01
N ALA A 53 1.60 -11.85 -6.44
CA ALA A 53 1.14 -10.53 -6.00
C ALA A 53 0.91 -10.50 -4.48
N MET A 54 0.30 -11.54 -3.90
CA MET A 54 0.04 -11.67 -2.47
C MET A 54 1.32 -11.74 -1.65
N VAL A 55 2.31 -12.53 -2.09
CA VAL A 55 3.63 -12.62 -1.43
C VAL A 55 4.30 -11.24 -1.42
N HIS A 56 4.33 -10.56 -2.57
CA HIS A 56 4.91 -9.21 -2.67
C HIS A 56 4.15 -8.19 -1.81
N PHE A 57 2.83 -8.21 -1.82
CA PHE A 57 1.98 -7.36 -1.00
C PHE A 57 2.28 -7.54 0.49
N LEU A 58 2.31 -8.78 0.97
CA LEU A 58 2.58 -9.10 2.38
C LEU A 58 3.99 -8.65 2.79
N ASP A 59 4.97 -8.80 1.91
CA ASP A 59 6.32 -8.32 2.16
C ASP A 59 6.42 -6.80 2.25
N LEU A 60 5.72 -6.07 1.36
CA LEU A 60 5.60 -4.61 1.45
C LEU A 60 4.91 -4.21 2.77
N ALA A 61 3.80 -4.85 3.13
CA ALA A 61 3.06 -4.57 4.36
C ALA A 61 3.94 -4.79 5.60
N ARG A 62 4.67 -5.91 5.67
CA ARG A 62 5.64 -6.20 6.74
C ARG A 62 6.73 -5.13 6.81
N ARG A 63 7.31 -4.74 5.67
CA ARG A 63 8.33 -3.68 5.60
C ARG A 63 7.79 -2.34 6.09
N LYS A 64 6.54 -1.98 5.76
CA LYS A 64 5.90 -0.74 6.21
C LYS A 64 5.63 -0.76 7.72
N ARG A 65 5.12 -1.87 8.26
CA ARG A 65 4.94 -2.06 9.70
C ARG A 65 6.25 -1.89 10.47
N ARG A 66 7.35 -2.52 10.00
CA ARG A 66 8.69 -2.33 10.59
C ARG A 66 9.19 -0.88 10.55
N LYS A 67 8.78 -0.11 9.53
CA LYS A 67 9.08 1.32 9.40
C LYS A 67 8.20 2.22 10.27
N GLY A 68 7.29 1.66 11.09
CA GLY A 68 6.41 2.41 11.99
C GLY A 68 5.12 2.92 11.34
N TYR A 69 4.77 2.45 10.14
CA TYR A 69 3.44 2.69 9.59
C TYR A 69 2.41 1.87 10.36
N ARG A 70 1.25 2.49 10.63
CA ARG A 70 0.12 1.89 11.34
C ARG A 70 -1.13 1.93 10.45
N PRO A 71 -1.90 0.85 10.35
CA PRO A 71 -3.17 0.85 9.62
C PRO A 71 -4.13 1.88 10.20
N THR A 72 -4.79 2.65 9.35
CA THR A 72 -5.93 3.48 9.74
C THR A 72 -7.22 2.66 9.63
N LYS A 73 -8.32 3.16 10.20
CA LYS A 73 -9.64 2.50 10.09
C LYS A 73 -10.09 2.31 8.62
N ALA A 74 -9.60 3.15 7.70
CA ALA A 74 -9.81 3.03 6.26
C ALA A 74 -8.90 1.98 5.56
N ALA A 75 -8.14 1.19 6.33
CA ALA A 75 -7.24 0.16 5.81
C ALA A 75 -7.84 -1.24 5.75
N MET A 76 -9.10 -1.41 6.16
CA MET A 76 -9.79 -2.67 5.88
C MET A 76 -9.85 -2.81 4.36
N PRO A 77 -9.34 -3.92 3.79
CA PRO A 77 -9.33 -4.09 2.36
C PRO A 77 -10.79 -4.10 1.91
N LEU A 78 -11.14 -3.17 1.03
CA LEU A 78 -12.28 -3.38 0.14
C LEU A 78 -11.82 -4.54 -0.75
N VAL A 79 -12.14 -5.77 -0.35
CA VAL A 79 -12.12 -6.89 -1.27
C VAL A 79 -13.28 -6.57 -2.22
N MET A 80 -12.98 -6.00 -3.39
CA MET A 80 -14.00 -5.87 -4.44
C MET A 80 -14.27 -7.28 -4.93
N THR A 81 -15.27 -7.92 -4.31
CA THR A 81 -15.98 -9.09 -4.84
C THR A 81 -16.61 -8.79 -6.18
#